data_AF-A0A7W1H6W3-F1
#
_entry.id   AF-A0A7W1H6W3-F1
#
_cell.length_a   1.000
_cell.length_b   1.000
_cell.length_c   1.000
_cell.angle_alpha   90.00
_cell.angle_beta   90.00
_cell.angle_gamma   90.00
#
_symmetry.space_group_name_H-M   'P 1'
#
loop_
_entity.id
_entity.type
_entity.pdbx_description
1 polymer ?
#
loop_
_entity_poly.entity_id
_entity_poly.type
_entity_poly.pdbx_seq_one_letter_code
_entity_poly.pdbx_strand_id
1 'polypeptide(L)' 'MGISSSSGGHMPVFEDLLAGMRKESLDDVLLVGGGTIPQRDIRKLKEWGVAEVFRPGSSAEDLIDFIRKNVGRLSL' A
#
# COMPACT_ATOMS: atom_id res chain seq x y z
N MET A 1 6.73 -2.15 2.35
CA MET A 1 5.74 -2.94 3.11
C MET A 1 4.52 -3.21 2.22
N GLY A 2 4.01 -4.45 2.18
CA GLY A 2 2.80 -4.79 1.43
C GLY A 2 1.72 -5.38 2.35
N ILE A 3 0.49 -4.87 2.26
CA ILE A 3 -0.67 -5.39 3.01
C ILE A 3 -1.71 -5.92 2.04
N SER A 4 -2.24 -7.12 2.30
CA SER A 4 -3.36 -7.69 1.57
C SER A 4 -4.60 -7.76 2.47
N SER A 5 -5.73 -7.25 1.98
CA SER A 5 -7.01 -7.24 2.70
C SER A 5 -8.12 -7.82 1.83
N SER A 6 -8.65 -8.97 2.25
CA SER A 6 -9.75 -9.69 1.58
C SER A 6 -11.01 -9.79 2.43
N SER A 7 -10.90 -9.49 3.73
CA SER A 7 -12.02 -9.30 4.65
C SER A 7 -12.35 -7.81 4.70
N GLY A 8 -13.63 -7.45 4.76
CA GLY A 8 -14.02 -6.06 5.02
C GLY A 8 -13.31 -5.49 6.25
N GLY A 9 -13.13 -4.16 6.29
CA GLY A 9 -12.42 -3.49 7.39
C GLY A 9 -10.99 -3.05 7.05
N HIS A 10 -10.62 -2.95 5.77
CA HIS A 10 -9.33 -2.39 5.35
C HIS A 10 -9.12 -0.96 5.84
N MET A 11 -10.16 -0.13 5.87
CA MET A 11 -10.01 1.30 6.20
C MET A 11 -9.41 1.54 7.60
N PRO A 12 -9.96 0.99 8.71
CA PRO A 12 -9.34 1.12 10.03
C PRO A 12 -7.92 0.56 10.09
N VAL A 13 -7.67 -0.59 9.43
CA VAL A 13 -6.34 -1.22 9.43
C VAL A 13 -5.30 -0.32 8.77
N PHE A 14 -5.61 0.27 7.62
CA PHE A 14 -4.70 1.20 6.96
C PHE A 14 -4.52 2.49 7.76
N GLU A 15 -5.57 2.99 8.41
CA GLU A 15 -5.49 4.18 9.27
C GLU A 15 -4.53 3.96 10.45
N ASP A 16 -4.70 2.86 11.18
CA ASP A 16 -3.84 2.49 12.32
C ASP A 16 -2.40 2.23 11.89
N LEU A 17 -2.21 1.53 10.76
CA LEU A 17 -0.89 1.27 10.22
C LEU A 17 -0.14 2.57 9.89
N LEU A 18 -0.80 3.46 9.15
CA LEU A 18 -0.20 4.72 8.72
C LEU A 18 0.11 5.61 9.92
N ALA A 19 -0.74 5.61 10.95
CA ALA A 19 -0.44 6.29 12.21
C ALA A 19 0.80 5.71 12.90
N GLY A 20 0.92 4.38 12.95
CA GLY A 20 2.11 3.69 13.47
C GLY A 20 3.37 4.00 12.67
N MET A 21 3.31 3.96 11.33
CA MET A 21 4.44 4.29 10.46
C MET A 21 4.95 5.71 10.69
N ARG A 22 4.04 6.70 10.80
CA ARG A 22 4.41 8.08 11.12
C ARG A 22 5.07 8.19 12.50
N LYS A 23 4.55 7.48 13.50
CA LYS A 23 5.11 7.48 14.86
C LYS A 23 6.54 6.94 14.89
N GLU A 24 6.81 5.91 14.10
CA GLU A 24 8.13 5.26 14.01
C GLU A 24 9.04 5.91 12.95
N SER A 25 8.65 7.07 12.38
CA SER A 25 9.43 7.80 11.35
C SER A 25 9.79 6.96 10.12
N LEU A 26 8.87 6.09 9.68
CA LEU A 26 9.02 5.21 8.51
C LEU A 26 8.62 5.90 7.19
N ASP A 27 9.02 7.15 7.02
CA ASP A 27 8.63 7.99 5.87
C ASP A 27 9.25 7.53 4.54
N ASP A 28 10.30 6.71 4.59
CA ASP A 28 11.00 6.14 3.44
C ASP A 28 10.48 4.76 3.00
N VAL A 29 9.55 4.18 3.77
CA VAL A 29 9.00 2.86 3.49
C VAL A 29 7.88 2.94 2.45
N LEU A 30 8.12 2.38 1.27
CA LEU A 30 7.08 2.20 0.26
C LEU A 30 5.94 1.29 0.77
N LEU A 31 4.75 1.84 0.96
CA LEU A 31 3.55 1.09 1.35
C LEU A 31 2.67 0.78 0.12
N VAL A 32 2.39 -0.50 -0.11
CA VAL A 32 1.44 -0.97 -1.15
C VAL A 32 0.30 -1.78 -0.52
N GLY A 33 -0.89 -1.66 -1.09
CA GLY A 33 -2.08 -2.41 -0.72
C GLY A 33 -2.45 -3.49 -1.73
N GLY A 34 -3.22 -4.48 -1.31
CA GLY A 34 -3.76 -5.53 -2.17
C GLY A 34 -5.07 -6.11 -1.65
N GLY A 35 -5.78 -6.83 -2.52
CA GLY A 35 -7.02 -7.52 -2.21
C GLY A 35 -8.30 -6.82 -2.70
N THR A 36 -9.45 -7.15 -2.11
CA THR A 36 -10.77 -6.75 -2.61
C THR A 36 -11.18 -5.39 -2.03
N ILE A 37 -10.51 -4.33 -2.47
CA ILE A 37 -10.73 -2.95 -1.98
C ILE A 37 -11.62 -2.16 -2.97
N PRO A 38 -12.75 -1.56 -2.51
CA PRO A 38 -13.61 -0.74 -3.36
C PRO A 38 -12.89 0.49 -3.94
N GLN A 39 -13.21 0.86 -5.18
CA GLN A 39 -12.58 2.00 -5.88
C GLN A 39 -12.63 3.32 -5.09
N ARG A 40 -13.73 3.56 -4.36
CA ARG A 40 -13.90 4.75 -3.52
C ARG A 40 -12.88 4.82 -2.37
N ASP A 41 -12.49 3.65 -1.85
CA ASP A 41 -11.60 3.53 -0.71
C ASP A 41 -10.15 3.62 -1.18
N ILE A 42 -9.82 3.10 -2.37
CA ILE A 42 -8.49 3.24 -2.99
C ILE A 42 -8.08 4.71 -3.11
N ARG A 43 -8.98 5.60 -3.54
CA ARG A 43 -8.67 7.04 -3.64
C ARG A 43 -8.22 7.60 -2.28
N LYS A 44 -8.97 7.29 -1.23
CA LYS A 44 -8.68 7.73 0.14
C LYS A 44 -7.38 7.10 0.68
N LEU A 45 -7.12 5.83 0.38
CA LEU A 45 -5.86 5.17 0.74
C LEU A 45 -4.66 5.84 0.08
N LYS A 46 -4.78 6.24 -1.20
CA LYS A 46 -3.71 6.99 -1.90
C LYS A 46 -3.48 8.37 -1.31
N GLU A 47 -4.54 9.08 -0.93
CA GLU A 47 -4.45 10.37 -0.22
C GLU A 47 -3.72 10.22 1.13
N TRP A 48 -3.84 9.06 1.78
CA TRP A 48 -3.17 8.78 3.05
C TRP A 48 -1.71 8.31 2.93
N GLY A 49 -1.20 8.10 1.71
CA GLY A 49 0.18 7.68 1.47
C GLY A 49 0.36 6.21 1.07
N VAL A 50 -0.71 5.46 0.79
CA VAL A 50 -0.58 4.16 0.11
C VAL A 50 -0.21 4.40 -1.35
N ALA A 51 0.95 3.89 -1.78
CA ALA A 51 1.49 4.21 -3.10
C ALA A 51 0.67 3.59 -4.24
N GLU A 52 0.24 2.33 -4.09
CA GLU A 52 -0.63 1.65 -5.05
C GLU A 52 -1.43 0.52 -4.40
N VAL A 53 -2.57 0.16 -5.01
CA VAL A 53 -3.44 -0.93 -4.58
C VAL A 53 -3.66 -1.94 -5.72
N PHE A 54 -3.21 -3.18 -5.51
CA PHE A 54 -3.36 -4.28 -6.47
C PHE A 54 -4.60 -5.12 -6.17
N ARG A 55 -5.60 -5.03 -7.05
CA ARG A 55 -6.88 -5.75 -6.93
C ARG A 55 -6.84 -7.12 -7.61
N PRO A 56 -7.83 -8.00 -7.35
CA PRO A 56 -8.02 -9.21 -8.15
C PRO A 56 -7.97 -8.91 -9.65
N GLY A 57 -7.16 -9.67 -10.39
CA GLY A 57 -6.92 -9.49 -11.82
C GLY A 57 -5.70 -8.61 -12.16
N SER A 58 -5.04 -7.98 -11.20
CA SER A 58 -3.74 -7.33 -11.44
C SER A 58 -2.69 -8.38 -11.80
N SER A 59 -1.83 -8.11 -12.79
CA SER A 59 -0.75 -9.03 -13.15
C SER A 59 0.36 -9.00 -12.10
N ALA A 60 1.11 -10.11 -12.00
CA ALA A 60 2.28 -10.15 -11.13
C ALA A 60 3.38 -9.23 -11.67
N GLU A 61 3.48 -9.15 -12.99
CA GLU A 61 4.42 -8.30 -13.73
C GLU A 61 4.21 -6.81 -13.39
N ASP A 62 2.97 -6.32 -13.42
CA ASP A 62 2.66 -4.93 -13.06
C ASP A 62 3.07 -4.61 -11.61
N LEU A 63 2.83 -5.54 -10.69
CA LEU A 63 3.22 -5.39 -9.29
C LEU A 63 4.74 -5.36 -9.13
N ILE A 64 5.45 -6.29 -9.79
CA ILE A 64 6.92 -6.37 -9.76
C ILE A 64 7.53 -5.09 -10.33
N ASP A 65 7.04 -4.62 -11.47
CA ASP A 65 7.54 -3.42 -12.13
C ASP A 65 7.24 -2.16 -11.31
N PHE A 66 6.05 -2.09 -10.71
CA PHE A 66 5.72 -1.01 -9.77
C PHE A 66 6.71 -0.97 -8.60
N ILE A 67 6.97 -2.10 -7.95
CA ILE A 67 7.90 -2.14 -6.81
C ILE A 67 9.30 -1.71 -7.26
N ARG A 68 9.82 -2.27 -8.36
CA ARG A 68 11.16 -1.93 -8.88
C ARG A 68 11.32 -0.45 -9.21
N LYS A 69 10.26 0.18 -9.72
CA LYS A 69 10.26 1.61 -10.10
C LYS A 69 10.19 2.54 -8.89
N ASN A 70 9.52 2.14 -7.82
CA ASN A 70 9.17 3.03 -6.71
C ASN A 70 9.95 2.76 -5.42
N VAL A 71 10.61 1.60 -5.29
CA VAL A 71 11.48 1.36 -4.13
C VAL A 71 12.76 2.19 -4.28
N GLY A 72 13.07 3.00 -3.26
CA GLY A 72 14.35 3.67 -3.19
C GLY A 72 15.49 2.64 -3.22
N ARG A 73 16.58 2.94 -3.94
CA ARG A 73 17.76 2.08 -3.92
C ARG A 73 18.27 2.09 -2.47
N LEU A 74 18.22 0.95 -1.78
CA LEU A 74 18.89 0.78 -0.50
C LEU A 74 20.37 1.10 -0.72
N SER A 75 20.81 2.27 -0.27
CA SER A 75 22.23 2.53 -0.01
C SER A 75 22.60 1.74 1.24
N LEU A 76 22.96 0.47 1.03
CA LEU A 76 23.76 -0.27 1.99
C LEU A 76 25.21 0.20 1.89
#